data_AF-A0A1B6FNH5-F1
#
_entry.id   AF-A0A1B6FNH5-F1
#
_cell.length_a   1.000
_cell.length_b   1.000
_cell.length_c   1.000
_cell.angle_alpha   90.00
_cell.angle_beta   90.00
_cell.angle_gamma   90.00
#
_symmetry.space_group_name_H-M   'P 1'
#
loop_
_entity.id
_entity.type
_entity.pdbx_description
1 polymer ?
#
loop_
_entity_poly.entity_id
_entity_poly.type
_entity_poly.pdbx_seq_one_letter_code
_entity_poly.pdbx_strand_id
1 'polypeptide(L)'
;PTDIGQTMEDIPQDVLERSFHTILNIIRCTVCLKPSRPTICQCAAGHLVCGMCKIKVKECPDCKQPFSSTELPLYISQILEALPKRCRFTNCEVFLINDDEHQKWCGFQCDWCQIVDCGWGGPRRDLLSHIQQQHSTQLIVEGKCTLSVPQDAETKHKFAISV
;
A
#
# COMPACT_ATOMS: atom_id res chain seq x y z
N PRO A 1 -37.12 -31.14 -15.16
CA PRO A 1 -36.58 -30.19 -14.17
C PRO A 1 -35.11 -29.93 -14.49
N THR A 2 -34.86 -28.94 -15.34
CA THR A 2 -33.53 -28.57 -15.78
C THR A 2 -32.84 -27.88 -14.62
N ASP A 3 -31.81 -28.53 -14.06
CA ASP A 3 -30.89 -27.91 -13.12
C ASP A 3 -30.14 -26.81 -13.88
N ILE A 4 -30.61 -25.58 -13.75
CA ILE A 4 -29.91 -24.39 -14.25
C ILE A 4 -28.81 -24.15 -13.21
N GLY A 5 -27.76 -24.96 -13.28
CA GLY A 5 -26.61 -24.85 -12.39
C GLY A 5 -26.05 -23.45 -12.50
N GLN A 6 -26.19 -22.65 -11.45
CA GLN A 6 -25.60 -21.32 -11.37
C GLN A 6 -24.10 -21.47 -11.49
N THR A 7 -23.52 -20.88 -12.54
CA THR A 7 -22.07 -20.88 -12.73
C THR A 7 -21.46 -19.73 -11.90
N MET A 8 -20.15 -19.76 -11.65
CA MET A 8 -19.47 -18.66 -10.94
C MET A 8 -19.60 -17.31 -11.67
N GLU A 9 -19.87 -17.34 -12.97
CA GLU A 9 -20.04 -16.16 -13.83
C GLU A 9 -21.41 -15.49 -13.64
N ASP A 10 -22.39 -16.23 -13.09
CA ASP A 10 -23.74 -15.73 -12.82
C ASP A 10 -23.87 -15.07 -11.43
N ILE A 11 -22.79 -15.03 -10.64
CA ILE A 11 -22.80 -14.45 -9.30
C ILE A 11 -22.91 -12.92 -9.40
N PRO A 12 -23.91 -12.29 -8.77
CA PRO A 12 -24.04 -10.85 -8.75
C PRO A 12 -22.79 -10.16 -8.18
N GLN A 13 -22.38 -9.05 -8.79
CA GLN A 13 -21.17 -8.32 -8.40
C GLN A 13 -21.17 -7.90 -6.92
N ASP A 14 -22.33 -7.50 -6.38
CA ASP A 14 -22.47 -7.12 -4.97
C ASP A 14 -22.28 -8.30 -4.01
N VAL A 15 -22.61 -9.53 -4.44
CA VAL A 15 -22.35 -10.76 -3.67
C VAL A 15 -20.85 -11.05 -3.64
N LEU A 16 -20.17 -10.88 -4.79
CA LEU A 16 -18.73 -11.04 -4.89
C LEU A 16 -17.98 -10.01 -4.03
N GLU A 17 -18.39 -8.74 -4.09
CA GLU A 17 -17.82 -7.65 -3.30
C GLU A 17 -17.98 -7.92 -1.79
N ARG A 18 -19.18 -8.32 -1.34
CA ARG A 18 -19.43 -8.69 0.07
C ARG A 18 -18.57 -9.86 0.52
N SER A 19 -18.44 -10.88 -0.32
CA SER A 19 -17.60 -12.05 -0.03
C SER A 19 -16.13 -11.66 0.08
N PHE A 20 -15.65 -10.81 -0.84
CA PHE A 20 -14.30 -10.28 -0.82
C PHE A 20 -13.99 -9.47 0.44
N HIS A 21 -14.89 -8.56 0.85
CA HIS A 21 -14.75 -7.82 2.10
C HIS A 21 -14.75 -8.74 3.33
N THR A 22 -15.56 -9.79 3.31
CA THR A 22 -15.59 -10.78 4.39
C THR A 22 -14.26 -11.51 4.51
N ILE A 23 -13.68 -11.95 3.39
CA ILE A 23 -12.37 -12.61 3.37
C ILE A 23 -11.28 -11.66 3.90
N LEU A 24 -11.24 -10.40 3.44
CA LEU A 24 -10.30 -9.39 3.93
C LEU A 24 -10.41 -9.16 5.44
N ASN A 25 -11.62 -9.24 5.99
CA ASN A 25 -11.87 -9.10 7.43
C ASN A 25 -11.41 -10.32 8.24
N ILE A 26 -11.50 -11.52 7.66
CA ILE A 26 -11.00 -12.77 8.27
C ILE A 26 -9.47 -12.71 8.38
N ILE A 27 -8.79 -12.21 7.35
CA ILE A 27 -7.33 -12.09 7.34
C ILE A 27 -6.81 -10.77 7.91
N ARG A 28 -7.62 -10.03 8.67
CA ARG A 28 -7.18 -8.74 9.23
C ARG A 28 -6.22 -8.96 10.41
N CYS A 29 -5.25 -8.06 10.54
CA CYS A 29 -4.44 -7.97 11.76
C CYS A 29 -5.29 -7.45 12.92
N THR A 30 -5.31 -8.14 14.06
CA THR A 30 -6.11 -7.69 15.22
C THR A 30 -5.58 -6.41 15.87
N VAL A 31 -4.31 -6.05 15.63
CA VAL A 31 -3.68 -4.85 16.21
C VAL A 31 -3.98 -3.59 15.41
N CYS A 32 -3.70 -3.60 14.10
CA CYS A 32 -3.87 -2.40 13.26
C CYS A 32 -5.19 -2.40 12.49
N LEU A 33 -5.97 -3.49 12.56
CA LEU A 33 -7.24 -3.69 11.87
C LEU A 33 -7.15 -3.61 10.33
N LYS A 34 -5.93 -3.62 9.78
CA LYS A 34 -5.68 -3.64 8.34
C LYS A 34 -5.58 -5.10 7.85
N PRO A 35 -6.09 -5.40 6.65
CA PRO A 35 -5.79 -6.66 5.95
C PRO A 35 -4.28 -6.87 5.91
N SER A 36 -3.85 -8.07 6.27
CA SER A 36 -2.45 -8.36 6.46
C SER A 36 -1.63 -8.29 5.16
N ARG A 37 -0.37 -7.85 5.28
CA ARG A 37 0.63 -7.82 4.20
C ARG A 37 1.88 -8.60 4.62
N PRO A 38 2.68 -9.07 3.66
CA PRO A 38 2.86 -10.49 3.30
C PRO A 38 3.28 -11.42 4.44
N THR A 39 3.80 -10.88 5.54
CA THR A 39 4.18 -11.64 6.73
C THR A 39 3.06 -11.58 7.77
N ILE A 40 2.49 -12.73 8.09
CA ILE A 40 1.54 -12.87 9.19
C ILE A 40 1.98 -13.92 10.18
N CYS A 41 1.59 -13.69 11.42
CA CYS A 41 1.77 -14.61 12.52
C CYS A 41 0.40 -14.96 13.09
N GLN A 42 0.20 -16.24 13.36
CA GLN A 42 -1.01 -16.74 14.00
C GLN A 42 -0.71 -17.12 15.44
N CYS A 43 -1.59 -16.76 16.38
CA CYS A 43 -1.51 -17.27 17.75
C CYS A 43 -2.10 -18.66 17.88
N ALA A 44 -1.85 -19.35 19.00
CA ALA A 44 -2.37 -20.70 19.24
C ALA A 44 -3.91 -20.79 19.19
N ALA A 45 -4.63 -19.67 19.39
CA ALA A 45 -6.10 -19.60 19.26
C ALA A 45 -6.58 -19.18 17.86
N GLY A 46 -5.69 -18.91 16.91
CA GLY A 46 -6.03 -18.60 15.53
C GLY A 46 -6.07 -17.12 15.13
N HIS A 47 -5.87 -16.16 16.06
CA HIS A 47 -5.83 -14.73 15.72
C HIS A 47 -4.59 -14.36 14.91
N LEU A 48 -4.79 -13.46 13.94
CA LEU A 48 -3.75 -13.04 13.00
C LEU A 48 -3.18 -11.68 13.36
N VAL A 49 -1.85 -11.56 13.27
CA VAL A 49 -1.11 -10.31 13.46
C VAL A 49 -0.11 -10.15 12.31
N CYS A 50 -0.06 -8.96 11.69
CA CYS A 50 0.91 -8.69 10.63
C CYS A 50 2.33 -8.52 11.18
N GLY A 51 3.36 -8.76 10.37
CA GLY A 51 4.76 -8.73 10.79
C GLY A 51 5.18 -7.43 11.47
N MET A 52 4.72 -6.28 10.96
CA MET A 52 4.98 -4.97 11.58
C MET A 52 4.41 -4.85 13.00
N CYS A 53 3.23 -5.44 13.25
CA CYS A 53 2.62 -5.43 14.58
C CYS A 53 3.22 -6.50 15.47
N LYS A 54 3.61 -7.65 14.91
CA LYS A 54 4.25 -8.75 15.66
C LYS A 54 5.54 -8.33 16.36
N ILE A 55 6.32 -7.42 15.77
CA ILE A 55 7.54 -6.88 16.38
C ILE A 55 7.22 -6.13 17.69
N LYS A 56 6.01 -5.55 17.79
CA LYS A 56 5.56 -4.75 18.94
C LYS A 56 4.91 -5.58 20.05
N VAL A 57 4.60 -6.85 19.79
CA VAL A 57 3.84 -7.70 20.73
C VAL A 57 4.48 -9.08 20.91
N LYS A 58 4.60 -9.53 22.16
CA LYS A 58 5.16 -10.85 22.50
C LYS A 58 4.12 -11.97 22.40
N GLU A 59 2.88 -11.66 22.76
CA GLU A 59 1.72 -12.56 22.79
C GLU A 59 0.51 -11.90 22.12
N CYS A 60 -0.52 -12.68 21.80
CA CYS A 60 -1.74 -12.17 21.19
C CYS A 60 -2.43 -11.15 22.12
N PRO A 61 -2.67 -9.90 21.68
CA PRO A 61 -3.32 -8.91 22.52
C PRO A 61 -4.74 -9.31 22.95
N ASP A 62 -5.46 -10.01 22.08
CA ASP A 62 -6.86 -10.40 22.26
C ASP A 62 -7.05 -11.57 23.23
N CYS A 63 -6.21 -12.61 23.12
CA CYS A 63 -6.39 -13.85 23.90
C CYS A 63 -5.19 -14.28 24.76
N LYS A 64 -4.10 -13.50 24.76
CA LYS A 64 -2.85 -13.75 25.52
C LYS A 64 -2.13 -15.05 25.18
N GLN A 65 -2.58 -15.76 24.14
CA GLN A 65 -1.90 -16.97 23.67
C GLN A 65 -0.59 -16.62 22.96
N PRO A 66 0.43 -17.50 23.05
CA PRO A 66 1.67 -17.33 22.32
C PRO A 66 1.44 -17.38 20.82
N PHE A 67 2.31 -16.71 20.08
CA PHE A 67 2.38 -16.88 18.63
C PHE A 67 3.08 -18.19 18.28
N SER A 68 2.58 -18.86 17.24
CA SER A 68 3.27 -20.04 16.69
C SER A 68 4.68 -19.65 16.24
N SER A 69 5.66 -20.48 16.59
CA SER A 69 7.04 -20.39 16.08
C SER A 69 7.20 -21.07 14.72
N THR A 70 6.20 -21.82 14.29
CA THR A 70 6.18 -22.55 13.02
C THR A 70 5.69 -21.65 11.90
N GLU A 71 6.03 -22.02 10.66
CA GLU A 71 5.47 -21.42 9.46
C GLU A 71 3.93 -21.37 9.49
N LEU A 72 3.38 -20.35 8.84
CA LEU A 72 1.95 -20.14 8.73
C LEU A 72 1.28 -21.36 8.04
N PRO A 73 0.09 -21.80 8.47
CA PRO A 73 -0.63 -22.87 7.78
C PRO A 73 -0.79 -22.59 6.29
N LEU A 74 -0.50 -23.60 5.46
CA LEU A 74 -0.46 -23.49 3.98
C LEU A 74 -1.73 -22.85 3.39
N TYR A 75 -2.91 -23.20 3.90
CA TYR A 75 -4.17 -22.65 3.40
C TYR A 75 -4.28 -21.13 3.59
N ILE A 76 -3.69 -20.58 4.65
CA ILE A 76 -3.69 -19.12 4.87
C ILE A 76 -2.76 -18.46 3.86
N SER A 77 -1.57 -19.04 3.61
CA SER A 77 -0.66 -18.57 2.56
C SER A 77 -1.34 -18.56 1.19
N GLN A 78 -2.06 -19.64 0.84
CA GLN A 78 -2.79 -19.74 -0.41
C GLN A 78 -3.91 -18.69 -0.53
N ILE A 79 -4.66 -18.43 0.54
CA ILE A 79 -5.68 -17.36 0.55
C ILE A 79 -5.03 -15.99 0.32
N LEU A 80 -3.89 -15.72 0.97
CA LEU A 80 -3.17 -14.45 0.80
C LEU A 80 -2.64 -14.28 -0.62
N GLU A 81 -2.17 -15.35 -1.27
CA GLU A 81 -1.69 -15.34 -2.65
C GLU A 81 -2.82 -15.17 -3.67
N ALA A 82 -4.01 -15.71 -3.39
CA ALA A 82 -5.18 -15.59 -4.26
C ALA A 82 -5.83 -14.20 -4.22
N LEU A 83 -5.59 -13.42 -3.16
CA LEU A 83 -6.14 -12.06 -3.04
C LEU A 83 -5.29 -11.05 -3.84
N PRO A 84 -5.91 -10.03 -4.44
CA PRO A 84 -5.19 -8.92 -5.04
C PRO A 84 -4.21 -8.30 -4.05
N LYS A 85 -2.96 -8.09 -4.48
CA LYS A 85 -1.93 -7.47 -3.64
C LYS A 85 -2.36 -6.04 -3.34
N ARG A 86 -2.08 -5.55 -2.13
CA ARG A 86 -2.34 -4.16 -1.77
C ARG A 86 -1.04 -3.41 -1.65
N CYS A 87 -0.94 -2.22 -2.25
CA CYS A 87 0.04 -1.17 -1.87
C CYS A 87 1.45 -1.71 -1.57
N ARG A 88 2.30 -0.93 -0.93
CA ARG A 88 3.31 -1.45 0.04
C ARG A 88 3.43 -0.43 1.15
N PHE A 89 3.28 0.83 0.77
CA PHE A 89 3.01 1.96 1.65
C PHE A 89 1.69 1.76 2.42
N THR A 90 1.78 1.87 3.74
CA THR A 90 0.74 1.46 4.71
C THR A 90 -0.52 2.33 4.68
N ASN A 91 -0.41 3.54 4.12
CA ASN A 91 -1.50 4.51 4.03
C ASN A 91 -2.18 4.50 2.65
N CYS A 92 -1.68 3.67 1.72
CA CYS A 92 -2.33 3.46 0.44
C CYS A 92 -3.22 2.21 0.47
N GLU A 93 -4.49 2.40 0.12
CA GLU A 93 -5.52 1.35 0.12
C GLU A 93 -5.75 0.70 -1.25
N VAL A 94 -5.00 1.12 -2.27
CA VAL A 94 -5.11 0.61 -3.64
C VAL A 94 -4.70 -0.86 -3.72
N PHE A 95 -5.56 -1.66 -4.36
CA PHE A 95 -5.27 -3.01 -4.80
C PHE A 95 -4.58 -3.00 -6.17
N LEU A 96 -3.64 -3.92 -6.34
CA LEU A 96 -2.74 -4.05 -7.48
C LEU A 96 -3.28 -5.21 -8.33
N ILE A 97 -3.70 -4.88 -9.56
CA ILE A 97 -4.37 -5.83 -10.45
C ILE A 97 -3.35 -6.51 -11.37
N ASN A 98 -2.41 -5.76 -11.97
CA ASN A 98 -1.25 -6.23 -12.74
C ASN A 98 -0.27 -5.07 -12.93
N ASP A 99 1.04 -5.35 -13.05
CA ASP A 99 2.15 -4.38 -13.24
C ASP A 99 2.11 -3.19 -12.26
N ASP A 100 2.95 -3.26 -11.22
CA ASP A 100 2.91 -2.37 -10.07
C ASP A 100 3.46 -0.96 -10.34
N GLU A 101 3.09 -0.33 -11.46
CA GLU A 101 3.34 1.09 -11.74
C GLU A 101 2.88 1.98 -10.59
N HIS A 102 1.78 1.60 -9.93
CA HIS A 102 1.32 2.27 -8.72
C HIS A 102 2.43 2.36 -7.66
N GLN A 103 3.26 1.34 -7.47
CA GLN A 103 4.33 1.40 -6.47
C GLN A 103 5.44 2.40 -6.83
N LYS A 104 5.62 2.72 -8.12
CA LYS A 104 6.58 3.73 -8.60
C LYS A 104 6.06 5.15 -8.37
N TRP A 105 4.74 5.34 -8.48
CA TRP A 105 4.09 6.66 -8.45
C TRP A 105 3.18 6.90 -7.25
N CYS A 106 3.17 6.00 -6.27
CA CYS A 106 2.29 6.11 -5.11
C CYS A 106 2.55 7.42 -4.35
N GLY A 107 1.51 8.24 -4.18
CA GLY A 107 1.61 9.49 -3.41
C GLY A 107 1.98 9.31 -1.93
N PHE A 108 1.86 8.09 -1.39
CA PHE A 108 2.28 7.74 -0.03
C PHE A 108 3.73 7.26 0.06
N GLN A 109 4.44 7.16 -1.07
CA GLN A 109 5.88 6.99 -1.06
C GLN A 109 6.53 8.20 -0.40
N CYS A 110 7.49 7.95 0.49
CA CYS A 110 8.31 9.02 1.05
C CYS A 110 9.24 9.57 -0.05
N ASP A 111 9.30 10.88 -0.15
CA ASP A 111 10.14 11.64 -1.08
C ASP A 111 10.80 12.80 -0.34
N TRP A 112 11.85 13.37 -0.94
CA TRP A 112 12.61 14.47 -0.35
C TRP A 112 12.54 15.70 -1.24
N CYS A 113 12.44 16.88 -0.63
CA CYS A 113 12.55 18.13 -1.38
C CYS A 113 13.93 18.23 -2.02
N GLN A 114 13.99 18.55 -3.32
CA GLN A 114 15.23 18.63 -4.09
C GLN A 114 15.78 20.07 -4.18
N ILE A 115 15.20 21.01 -3.44
CA ILE A 115 15.66 22.38 -3.38
C ILE A 115 16.83 22.50 -2.41
N VAL A 116 17.85 23.26 -2.80
CA VAL A 116 19.07 23.48 -2.00
C VAL A 116 18.69 24.02 -0.62
N ASP A 117 19.36 23.50 0.42
CA ASP A 117 19.14 23.81 1.83
C ASP A 117 17.73 23.49 2.36
N CYS A 118 16.97 22.63 1.68
CA CYS A 118 15.70 22.09 2.20
C CYS A 118 15.85 20.65 2.67
N GLY A 119 15.65 20.41 3.96
CA GLY A 119 15.68 19.08 4.58
C GLY A 119 14.32 18.36 4.63
N TRP A 120 13.30 18.86 3.92
CA TRP A 120 11.95 18.30 4.02
C TRP A 120 11.89 16.89 3.40
N GLY A 121 11.34 15.95 4.17
CA GLY A 121 11.02 14.60 3.73
C GLY A 121 9.61 14.23 4.16
N GLY A 122 8.82 13.69 3.23
CA GLY A 122 7.42 13.39 3.49
C GLY A 122 6.74 12.63 2.35
N PRO A 123 5.43 12.35 2.45
CA PRO A 123 4.68 11.73 1.37
C PRO A 123 4.76 12.56 0.08
N ARG A 124 5.02 11.93 -1.06
CA ARG A 124 5.10 12.61 -2.36
C ARG A 124 3.89 13.51 -2.66
N ARG A 125 2.69 13.08 -2.26
CA ARG A 125 1.46 13.88 -2.42
C ARG A 125 1.49 15.24 -1.70
N ASP A 126 2.32 15.37 -0.66
CA ASP A 126 2.45 16.60 0.13
C ASP A 126 3.59 17.49 -0.40
N LEU A 127 4.45 16.97 -1.29
CA LEU A 127 5.62 17.67 -1.82
C LEU A 127 5.24 18.98 -2.52
N LEU A 128 4.20 18.97 -3.37
CA LEU A 128 3.77 20.18 -4.06
C LEU A 128 3.32 21.27 -3.06
N SER A 129 2.56 20.88 -2.03
CA SER A 129 2.11 21.81 -1.00
C SER A 129 3.28 22.36 -0.18
N HIS A 130 4.27 21.53 0.13
CA HIS A 130 5.51 21.94 0.78
C HIS A 130 6.26 22.98 -0.05
N ILE A 131 6.47 22.71 -1.35
CA ILE A 131 7.19 23.63 -2.24
C ILE A 131 6.43 24.96 -2.37
N GLN A 132 5.11 24.93 -2.53
CA GLN A 132 4.29 26.14 -2.58
C GLN A 132 4.35 26.98 -1.29
N GLN A 133 4.55 26.37 -0.13
CA GLN A 133 4.58 27.08 1.15
C GLN A 133 5.98 27.58 1.53
N GLN A 134 7.02 26.80 1.25
CA GLN A 134 8.38 27.06 1.72
C GLN A 134 9.32 27.57 0.62
N HIS A 135 8.93 27.44 -0.64
CA HIS A 135 9.74 27.78 -1.81
C HIS A 135 8.95 28.60 -2.85
N SER A 136 7.93 29.33 -2.41
CA SER A 136 7.02 30.12 -3.27
C SER A 136 7.75 31.13 -4.18
N THR A 137 8.84 31.73 -3.71
CA THR A 137 9.66 32.69 -4.46
C THR A 137 10.68 32.04 -5.41
N GLN A 138 10.97 30.76 -5.19
CA GLN A 138 11.83 29.94 -6.06
C GLN A 138 11.00 29.22 -7.15
N LEU A 139 9.66 29.22 -6.99
CA LEU A 139 8.66 28.83 -7.98
C LEU A 139 8.23 30.03 -8.86
N ILE A 140 9.12 30.61 -9.67
CA ILE A 140 8.67 31.52 -10.73
C ILE A 140 8.28 30.68 -11.94
N VAL A 141 6.97 30.48 -12.13
CA VAL A 141 6.38 29.86 -13.33
C VAL A 141 5.87 30.98 -14.25
N GLU A 142 6.68 31.43 -15.21
CA GLU A 142 6.12 32.09 -16.39
C GLU A 142 5.60 31.01 -17.35
N GLY A 143 4.39 31.23 -17.86
CA GLY A 143 3.70 30.36 -18.80
C GLY A 143 4.46 30.22 -20.11
N LYS A 144 5.41 29.29 -20.14
CA LYS A 144 5.85 28.43 -21.24
C LYS A 144 7.11 27.73 -20.73
N CYS A 145 7.03 26.40 -20.64
CA CYS A 145 8.06 25.49 -20.15
C CYS A 145 9.49 25.95 -20.45
N THR A 146 10.36 25.95 -19.44
CA THR A 146 11.56 25.08 -19.45
C THR A 146 12.26 25.03 -18.10
N LEU A 147 12.50 23.80 -17.65
CA LEU A 147 13.57 23.41 -16.73
C LEU A 147 14.93 23.92 -17.23
N SER A 148 15.78 24.41 -16.33
CA SER A 148 17.24 24.21 -16.39
C SER A 148 17.88 24.54 -15.04
N VAL A 149 18.46 23.52 -14.40
CA VAL A 149 19.52 23.59 -13.40
C VAL A 149 20.68 22.77 -13.98
N PRO A 150 21.95 23.13 -13.78
CA PRO A 150 22.67 24.36 -14.12
C PRO A 150 23.38 24.22 -15.49
N GLN A 151 24.10 25.26 -15.87
CA GLN A 151 24.89 25.36 -17.10
C GLN A 151 25.95 24.23 -17.18
N ASP A 152 26.03 23.63 -18.36
CA ASP A 152 27.04 22.69 -18.85
C ASP A 152 26.85 21.19 -18.57
N ALA A 153 26.89 20.44 -19.69
CA ALA A 153 26.92 18.98 -19.84
C ALA A 153 25.60 18.19 -19.67
N GLU A 154 24.83 18.19 -20.76
CA GLU A 154 24.07 17.06 -21.34
C GLU A 154 23.92 15.80 -20.48
N THR A 155 22.90 15.71 -19.63
CA THR A 155 22.23 14.42 -19.39
C THR A 155 20.75 14.63 -19.10
N LYS A 156 19.92 14.36 -20.11
CA LYS A 156 18.46 14.52 -20.09
C LYS A 156 17.82 13.46 -19.16
N HIS A 157 17.54 13.82 -17.92
CA HIS A 157 16.52 13.11 -17.13
C HIS A 157 15.23 13.92 -17.11
N LYS A 158 14.25 13.45 -17.90
CA LYS A 158 12.88 13.98 -17.88
C LYS A 158 12.20 13.51 -16.60
N PHE A 159 11.90 14.43 -15.69
CA PHE A 159 10.96 14.18 -14.61
C PHE A 159 9.56 14.51 -15.11
N ALA A 160 8.71 13.48 -15.20
CA ALA A 160 7.28 13.68 -15.45
C ALA A 160 6.63 14.14 -14.14
N ILE A 161 6.20 15.40 -14.10
CA ILE A 161 5.21 15.87 -13.13
C ILE A 161 3.87 15.76 -13.84
N SER A 162 3.13 14.70 -13.56
CA SER A 162 1.75 14.56 -13.98
C SER A 162 0.88 15.24 -12.91
N VAL A 163 0.22 16.32 -13.30
CA VAL A 163 -0.88 16.95 -12.54
C VAL A 163 -2.16 16.13 -12.73
#